data_AF-A0A174GHK8-F1
#
_entry.id   AF-A0A174GHK8-F1
#
_cell.length_a   1.000
_cell.length_b   1.000
_cell.length_c   1.000
_cell.angle_alpha   90.00
_cell.angle_beta   90.00
_cell.angle_gamma   90.00
#
_symmetry.space_group_name_H-M   'P 1'
#
loop_
_entity.id
_entity.type
_entity.pdbx_description
1 polymer ?
#
loop_
_entity_poly.entity_id
_entity_poly.type
_entity_poly.pdbx_seq_one_letter_code
_entity_poly.pdbx_strand_id
1 'polypeptide(L)'
;MLPIDKNNKVKVRNNILMIGYYLLVIGLFAYFFFCIGKIPPSNYISQNNILSSVAASADIDSIESRNNLYTKTTTPDEEALTKFISSAFNERNNSFLNGNVSRLYNYYGTSEANGKYSLEYEFKRIAYLRDWSIERSIIFTSISSSVIINKINRNDNKIIVNLDEYYNFNYLHNKQVTSNKFSFTIPHIMTIYSYNNEDGEENFIIDKDYYSDIFNDDLNDYDFTLTETSLPYTKRINPDYNVSSSFNKDDVIRFDKSLFTDHKAIISGYDSNGYPLIDSNLFNITNMPFDLGWKEKNIKLSY
;
A
#
# COMPACT_ATOMS: atom_id res chain seq x y z
N MET A 1 -47.52 -56.46 12.60
CA MET A 1 -46.11 -56.20 12.22
C MET A 1 -46.01 -54.72 11.89
N LEU A 2 -45.37 -53.92 12.77
CA LEU A 2 -45.31 -52.45 12.64
C LEU A 2 -44.42 -52.03 11.45
N PRO A 3 -44.74 -50.94 10.73
CA PRO A 3 -43.92 -50.48 9.61
C PRO A 3 -42.66 -49.80 10.13
N ILE A 4 -41.49 -50.29 9.69
CA ILE A 4 -40.19 -49.70 10.04
C ILE A 4 -40.02 -48.40 9.25
N ASP A 5 -39.99 -47.28 9.97
CA ASP A 5 -39.86 -45.93 9.47
C ASP A 5 -38.50 -45.69 8.76
N LYS A 6 -38.53 -45.71 7.42
CA LYS A 6 -37.35 -45.48 6.57
C LYS A 6 -36.79 -44.06 6.71
N ASN A 7 -37.57 -43.07 7.15
CA ASN A 7 -37.11 -41.68 7.30
C ASN A 7 -36.11 -41.53 8.44
N ASN A 8 -36.22 -42.35 9.49
CA ASN A 8 -35.35 -42.27 10.64
C ASN A 8 -33.91 -42.73 10.32
N LYS A 9 -33.76 -43.75 9.45
CA LYS A 9 -32.44 -44.23 9.01
C LYS A 9 -31.68 -43.21 8.17
N VAL A 10 -32.37 -42.46 7.30
CA VAL A 10 -31.74 -41.42 6.46
C VAL A 10 -31.29 -40.24 7.30
N LYS A 11 -32.09 -39.82 8.28
CA LYS A 11 -31.75 -38.73 9.21
C LYS A 11 -30.52 -39.07 10.07
N VAL A 12 -30.44 -40.30 10.59
CA VAL A 12 -29.28 -40.77 11.35
C VAL A 12 -28.01 -40.80 10.49
N ARG A 13 -28.11 -41.23 9.22
CA ARG A 13 -26.96 -41.23 8.30
C ARG A 13 -26.41 -39.83 8.04
N ASN A 14 -27.29 -38.85 7.83
CA ASN A 14 -26.89 -37.46 7.59
C ASN A 14 -26.24 -36.82 8.83
N ASN A 15 -26.73 -37.15 10.03
CA ASN A 15 -26.10 -36.69 11.29
C ASN A 15 -24.70 -37.27 11.48
N ILE A 16 -24.48 -38.55 11.14
CA ILE A 16 -23.15 -39.18 11.20
C ILE A 16 -22.17 -38.52 10.22
N LEU A 17 -22.63 -38.21 9.00
CA LEU A 17 -21.81 -37.51 8.00
C LEU A 17 -21.43 -36.09 8.47
N MET A 18 -22.36 -35.35 9.07
CA MET A 18 -22.09 -34.03 9.64
C MET A 18 -21.08 -34.09 10.79
N ILE A 19 -21.20 -35.06 11.69
CA ILE A 19 -20.23 -35.27 12.78
C ILE A 19 -18.84 -35.58 12.21
N GLY A 20 -18.75 -36.44 11.19
CA GLY A 20 -17.50 -36.73 10.49
C GLY A 20 -16.86 -35.49 9.87
N TYR A 21 -17.67 -34.62 9.26
CA TYR A 21 -17.21 -33.35 8.69
C TYR A 21 -16.63 -32.42 9.77
N TYR A 22 -17.31 -32.24 10.91
CA TYR A 22 -16.81 -31.40 11.99
C TYR A 22 -15.50 -31.93 12.59
N LEU A 23 -15.35 -33.25 12.75
CA LEU A 23 -14.10 -33.86 13.21
C LEU A 23 -12.94 -33.62 12.23
N LEU A 24 -13.21 -33.65 10.93
CA LEU A 24 -12.21 -33.36 9.90
C LEU A 24 -11.79 -31.88 9.95
N VAL A 25 -12.73 -30.94 10.09
CA VAL A 25 -12.42 -29.51 10.22
C VAL A 25 -11.58 -29.22 11.47
N ILE A 26 -11.92 -29.83 12.61
CA ILE A 26 -11.14 -29.69 13.86
C ILE A 26 -9.73 -30.27 13.68
N GLY A 27 -9.60 -31.42 13.01
CA GLY A 27 -8.31 -32.03 12.72
C GLY A 27 -7.41 -31.15 11.84
N LEU A 28 -7.98 -30.55 10.79
CA LEU A 28 -7.26 -29.59 9.93
C LEU A 28 -6.85 -28.33 10.70
N PHE A 29 -7.72 -27.82 11.58
CA PHE A 29 -7.42 -26.65 12.41
C PHE A 29 -6.30 -26.95 13.42
N ALA A 30 -6.33 -28.11 14.07
CA ALA A 30 -5.25 -28.54 14.97
C ALA A 30 -3.91 -28.73 14.22
N TYR A 31 -3.96 -29.31 13.01
CA TYR A 31 -2.77 -29.47 12.17
C TYR A 31 -2.16 -28.12 11.75
N PHE A 32 -3.00 -27.13 11.43
CA PHE A 32 -2.56 -25.77 11.13
C PHE A 32 -1.74 -25.16 12.30
N PHE A 33 -2.22 -25.26 13.54
CA PHE A 33 -1.47 -24.75 14.70
C PHE A 33 -0.22 -25.57 15.02
N PHE A 34 -0.24 -26.88 14.77
CA PHE A 34 0.95 -27.72 14.90
C PHE A 34 2.08 -27.28 13.93
N CYS A 35 1.72 -26.83 12.72
CA CYS A 35 2.68 -26.30 11.74
C CYS A 35 3.27 -24.95 12.17
N ILE A 36 2.49 -24.08 12.82
CA ILE A 36 2.99 -22.79 13.34
C ILE A 36 4.11 -23.01 14.37
N GLY A 37 3.99 -24.04 15.23
CA GLY A 37 4.99 -24.36 16.24
C GLY A 37 6.31 -24.91 15.70
N LYS A 38 6.43 -25.18 14.40
CA LYS A 38 7.66 -25.68 13.75
C LYS A 38 8.37 -24.65 12.89
N ILE A 39 7.91 -23.39 12.88
CA ILE A 39 8.62 -22.31 12.22
C ILE A 39 9.84 -21.97 13.09
N PRO A 40 11.08 -22.16 12.61
CA PRO A 40 12.25 -21.75 13.37
C PRO A 40 12.20 -20.23 13.59
N PRO A 41 12.61 -19.71 14.76
CA PRO A 41 12.66 -18.26 14.96
C PRO A 41 13.57 -17.66 13.89
N SER A 42 12.99 -16.85 13.01
CA SER A 42 13.78 -16.04 12.09
C SER A 42 14.61 -15.09 12.93
N ASN A 43 15.94 -15.18 12.83
CA ASN A 43 16.83 -14.19 13.38
C ASN A 43 16.47 -12.83 12.75
N TYR A 44 15.73 -11.99 13.47
CA TYR A 44 15.56 -10.59 13.10
C TYR A 44 16.93 -9.93 13.24
N ILE A 45 17.65 -9.84 12.12
CA ILE A 45 18.81 -8.95 12.02
C ILE A 45 18.24 -7.53 11.94
N SER A 46 18.31 -6.81 13.06
CA SER A 46 18.14 -5.36 13.09
C SER A 46 19.31 -4.74 12.30
N GLN A 47 19.07 -4.37 11.05
CA GLN A 47 20.00 -3.53 10.29
C GLN A 47 19.49 -2.09 10.27
N ASN A 48 19.89 -1.36 11.31
CA ASN A 48 20.20 0.05 11.16
C ASN A 48 21.36 0.17 10.16
N ASN A 49 21.28 1.17 9.27
CA ASN A 49 22.23 1.61 8.26
C ASN A 49 21.94 1.17 6.82
N ILE A 50 20.99 1.83 6.14
CA ILE A 50 21.18 2.29 4.74
C ILE A 50 20.35 3.58 4.56
N LEU A 51 21.01 4.73 4.66
CA LEU A 51 20.46 6.05 4.32
C LEU A 51 21.42 6.65 3.30
N SER A 52 21.27 6.26 2.03
CA SER A 52 22.04 6.82 0.92
C SER A 52 21.48 6.42 -0.44
N SER A 53 20.45 7.14 -0.89
CA SER A 53 20.21 7.40 -2.32
C SER A 53 19.07 8.41 -2.54
N VAL A 54 19.09 9.56 -1.87
CA VAL A 54 18.25 10.70 -2.28
C VAL A 54 18.98 12.00 -1.96
N ALA A 55 19.39 12.74 -3.00
CA ALA A 55 19.46 14.21 -2.98
C ALA A 55 19.97 14.73 -4.34
N ALA A 56 19.07 14.81 -5.32
CA ALA A 56 19.25 15.69 -6.46
C ALA A 56 18.07 16.67 -6.53
N SER A 57 17.89 17.44 -5.45
CA SER A 57 17.38 18.82 -5.46
C SER A 57 17.12 19.30 -4.01
N ALA A 58 18.17 19.80 -3.36
CA ALA A 58 18.17 20.88 -2.36
C ALA A 58 19.48 20.80 -1.54
N ASP A 59 20.24 21.89 -1.59
CA ASP A 59 21.42 22.24 -0.79
C ASP A 59 22.71 21.41 -0.97
N ILE A 60 23.56 21.94 -1.86
CA ILE A 60 24.99 21.64 -2.03
C ILE A 60 25.72 22.31 -0.86
N ASP A 61 26.29 21.53 0.06
CA ASP A 61 27.56 21.82 0.77
C ASP A 61 27.93 20.82 1.89
N SER A 62 27.15 19.78 2.17
CA SER A 62 27.50 18.80 3.24
C SER A 62 27.69 17.34 2.80
N ILE A 63 27.73 17.04 1.50
CA ILE A 63 27.69 15.66 0.98
C ILE A 63 29.08 15.04 0.74
N GLU A 64 30.15 15.83 0.61
CA GLU A 64 31.48 15.28 0.25
C GLU A 64 32.08 14.34 1.33
N SER A 65 31.64 14.43 2.58
CA SER A 65 32.21 13.64 3.69
C SER A 65 31.60 12.24 3.88
N ARG A 66 30.51 11.86 3.19
CA ARG A 66 29.76 10.61 3.50
C ARG A 66 29.79 9.54 2.40
N ASN A 67 30.43 9.79 1.26
CA ASN A 67 30.38 8.91 0.08
C ASN A 67 31.30 7.67 0.11
N ASN A 68 31.85 7.27 1.26
CA ASN A 68 32.86 6.20 1.33
C ASN A 68 32.40 4.89 1.99
N LEU A 69 31.09 4.60 2.02
CA LEU A 69 30.57 3.34 2.56
C LEU A 69 29.54 2.69 1.62
N TYR A 70 29.95 1.56 1.02
CA TYR A 70 29.15 0.55 0.32
C TYR A 70 28.52 0.92 -1.03
N THR A 71 29.34 1.00 -2.08
CA THR A 71 28.88 0.78 -3.46
C THR A 71 28.80 -0.73 -3.72
N LYS A 72 27.62 -1.32 -3.49
CA LYS A 72 27.31 -2.61 -4.12
C LYS A 72 27.33 -2.36 -5.63
N THR A 73 28.20 -3.05 -6.37
CA THR A 73 28.26 -2.93 -7.83
C THR A 73 26.96 -3.53 -8.39
N THR A 74 26.02 -2.67 -8.79
CA THR A 74 24.76 -3.06 -9.43
C THR A 74 25.07 -3.62 -10.82
N THR A 75 24.51 -4.78 -11.18
CA THR A 75 24.68 -5.32 -12.53
C THR A 75 23.82 -4.53 -13.53
N PRO A 76 24.15 -4.51 -14.83
CA PRO A 76 23.31 -3.85 -15.85
C PRO A 76 21.85 -4.31 -15.82
N ASP A 77 21.60 -5.61 -15.59
CA ASP A 77 20.25 -6.17 -15.50
C ASP A 77 19.49 -5.69 -14.25
N GLU A 78 20.19 -5.49 -13.13
CA GLU A 78 19.59 -4.88 -11.92
C GLU A 78 19.30 -3.39 -12.13
N GLU A 79 20.12 -2.68 -12.90
CA GLU A 79 19.89 -1.28 -13.27
C GLU A 79 18.65 -1.14 -14.16
N ALA A 80 18.52 -1.99 -15.19
CA ALA A 80 17.37 -1.99 -16.10
C ALA A 80 16.04 -2.26 -15.35
N LEU A 81 16.03 -3.27 -14.48
CA LEU A 81 14.88 -3.59 -13.63
C LEU A 81 14.54 -2.43 -12.68
N THR A 82 15.54 -1.84 -12.03
CA THR A 82 15.34 -0.70 -11.10
C THR A 82 14.76 0.50 -11.83
N LYS A 83 15.24 0.77 -13.05
CA LYS A 83 14.73 1.84 -13.91
C LYS A 83 13.28 1.57 -14.31
N PHE A 84 12.94 0.35 -14.72
CA PHE A 84 11.56 -0.04 -15.03
C PHE A 84 10.60 0.21 -13.85
N ILE A 85 10.95 -0.29 -12.66
CA ILE A 85 10.14 -0.10 -11.44
C ILE A 85 9.97 1.38 -11.11
N SER A 86 11.08 2.15 -11.14
CA SER A 86 11.05 3.58 -10.87
C SER A 86 10.16 4.34 -11.87
N SER A 87 10.21 3.96 -13.15
CA SER A 87 9.34 4.54 -14.18
C SER A 87 7.87 4.20 -13.95
N ALA A 88 7.56 2.96 -13.57
CA ALA A 88 6.19 2.55 -13.23
C ALA A 88 5.63 3.37 -12.05
N PHE A 89 6.43 3.57 -10.99
CA PHE A 89 6.00 4.29 -9.79
C PHE A 89 5.90 5.80 -10.05
N ASN A 90 6.79 6.37 -10.87
CA ASN A 90 6.64 7.74 -11.34
C ASN A 90 5.35 7.94 -12.16
N GLU A 91 4.95 6.96 -12.97
CA GLU A 91 3.68 7.03 -13.67
C GLU A 91 2.49 6.97 -12.70
N ARG A 92 2.53 6.13 -11.65
CA ARG A 92 1.53 6.13 -10.56
C ARG A 92 1.40 7.50 -9.92
N ASN A 93 2.53 8.11 -9.55
CA ASN A 93 2.60 9.47 -8.97
C ASN A 93 1.95 10.52 -9.88
N ASN A 94 2.22 10.47 -11.18
CA ASN A 94 1.58 11.34 -12.15
C ASN A 94 0.07 11.11 -12.22
N SER A 95 -0.36 9.84 -12.23
CA SER A 95 -1.78 9.49 -12.24
C SER A 95 -2.52 9.94 -10.98
N PHE A 96 -1.89 9.90 -9.79
CA PHE A 96 -2.45 10.50 -8.58
C PHE A 96 -2.74 12.00 -8.80
N LEU A 97 -1.80 12.74 -9.40
CA LEU A 97 -1.93 14.18 -9.62
C LEU A 97 -2.98 14.54 -10.68
N ASN A 98 -2.96 13.88 -11.84
CA ASN A 98 -3.74 14.31 -13.01
C ASN A 98 -4.92 13.39 -13.37
N GLY A 99 -4.98 12.18 -12.82
CA GLY A 99 -6.03 11.19 -13.05
C GLY A 99 -5.87 10.44 -14.37
N ASN A 100 -4.90 10.76 -15.22
CA ASN A 100 -4.61 10.01 -16.43
C ASN A 100 -3.94 8.69 -16.06
N VAL A 101 -4.56 7.58 -16.47
CA VAL A 101 -4.09 6.22 -16.19
C VAL A 101 -3.73 5.44 -17.45
N SER A 102 -3.85 6.05 -18.62
CA SER A 102 -3.60 5.40 -19.93
C SER A 102 -2.20 4.80 -20.07
N ARG A 103 -1.18 5.41 -19.45
CA ARG A 103 0.19 4.92 -19.50
C ARG A 103 0.48 3.81 -18.50
N LEU A 104 -0.37 3.61 -17.49
CA LEU A 104 -0.19 2.53 -16.52
C LEU A 104 -0.33 1.16 -17.19
N TYR A 105 -1.16 1.03 -18.24
CA TYR A 105 -1.28 -0.21 -19.00
C TYR A 105 0.04 -0.70 -19.63
N ASN A 106 1.02 0.18 -19.83
CA ASN A 106 2.34 -0.20 -20.35
C ASN A 106 3.19 -0.96 -19.33
N TYR A 107 2.84 -0.89 -18.03
CA TYR A 107 3.62 -1.48 -16.95
C TYR A 107 2.98 -2.75 -16.37
N TYR A 108 1.69 -3.00 -16.59
CA TYR A 108 0.97 -4.12 -15.97
C TYR A 108 0.47 -5.16 -16.99
N GLY A 109 0.63 -6.44 -16.65
CA GLY A 109 0.19 -7.56 -17.47
C GLY A 109 -1.32 -7.76 -17.37
N THR A 110 -2.09 -7.19 -18.29
CA THR A 110 -3.56 -7.25 -18.25
C THR A 110 -4.16 -8.46 -18.95
N SER A 111 -3.36 -9.44 -19.39
CA SER A 111 -3.86 -10.72 -19.91
C SER A 111 -4.35 -11.64 -18.79
N GLU A 112 -3.67 -11.63 -17.64
CA GLU A 112 -3.91 -12.53 -16.51
C GLU A 112 -4.63 -11.85 -15.36
N ALA A 113 -5.24 -12.65 -14.48
CA ALA A 113 -6.02 -12.13 -13.36
C ALA A 113 -5.21 -11.32 -12.35
N ASN A 114 -3.94 -11.70 -12.12
CA ASN A 114 -3.09 -11.00 -11.15
C ASN A 114 -2.79 -9.56 -11.60
N GLY A 115 -2.35 -9.38 -12.85
CA GLY A 115 -1.95 -8.06 -13.31
C GLY A 115 -3.16 -7.14 -13.51
N LYS A 116 -4.31 -7.70 -13.91
CA LYS A 116 -5.60 -7.00 -13.86
C LYS A 116 -5.91 -6.51 -12.46
N TYR A 117 -5.89 -7.41 -11.46
CA TYR A 117 -6.17 -7.06 -10.07
C TYR A 117 -5.22 -5.98 -9.53
N SER A 118 -3.92 -6.10 -9.78
CA SER A 118 -2.93 -5.11 -9.32
C SER A 118 -3.12 -3.75 -9.99
N LEU A 119 -3.45 -3.70 -11.29
CA LEU A 119 -3.74 -2.43 -11.97
C LEU A 119 -5.06 -1.81 -11.48
N GLU A 120 -6.11 -2.62 -11.32
CA GLU A 120 -7.41 -2.19 -10.82
C GLU A 120 -7.28 -1.61 -9.40
N TYR A 121 -6.54 -2.29 -8.53
CA TYR A 121 -6.28 -1.82 -7.18
C TYR A 121 -5.54 -0.47 -7.17
N GLU A 122 -4.58 -0.28 -8.07
CA GLU A 122 -3.90 1.01 -8.24
C GLU A 122 -4.86 2.11 -8.70
N PHE A 123 -5.81 1.81 -9.60
CA PHE A 123 -6.86 2.77 -9.99
C PHE A 123 -7.73 3.17 -8.80
N LYS A 124 -8.07 2.23 -7.91
CA LYS A 124 -8.82 2.51 -6.66
C LYS A 124 -8.05 3.46 -5.77
N ARG A 125 -6.75 3.24 -5.57
CA ARG A 125 -5.90 4.16 -4.80
C ARG A 125 -5.87 5.55 -5.41
N ILE A 126 -5.67 5.65 -6.72
CA ILE A 126 -5.63 6.92 -7.44
C ILE A 126 -6.94 7.68 -7.27
N ALA A 127 -8.08 7.02 -7.49
CA ALA A 127 -9.39 7.64 -7.34
C ALA A 127 -9.68 8.06 -5.89
N TYR A 128 -9.40 7.17 -4.93
CA TYR A 128 -9.56 7.44 -3.50
C TYR A 128 -8.75 8.66 -3.06
N LEU A 129 -7.44 8.69 -3.34
CA LEU A 129 -6.58 9.78 -2.86
C LEU A 129 -6.98 11.13 -3.44
N ARG A 130 -7.39 11.14 -4.72
CA ARG A 130 -7.89 12.34 -5.41
C ARG A 130 -9.17 12.86 -4.78
N ASP A 131 -10.13 11.97 -4.53
CA ASP A 131 -11.39 12.34 -3.89
C ASP A 131 -11.19 12.79 -2.44
N TRP A 132 -10.39 12.03 -1.68
CA TRP A 132 -10.03 12.34 -0.30
C TRP A 132 -9.47 13.76 -0.16
N SER A 133 -8.62 14.18 -1.12
CA SER A 133 -8.00 15.50 -1.09
C SER A 133 -9.02 16.62 -1.31
N ILE A 134 -9.88 16.50 -2.33
CA ILE A 134 -10.85 17.56 -2.66
C ILE A 134 -11.95 17.68 -1.61
N GLU A 135 -12.34 16.58 -0.96
CA GLU A 135 -13.27 16.58 0.17
C GLU A 135 -12.72 17.34 1.37
N ARG A 136 -11.39 17.49 1.47
CA ARG A 136 -10.68 18.25 2.52
C ARG A 136 -10.17 19.60 2.06
N SER A 137 -10.54 20.05 0.86
CA SER A 137 -9.98 21.28 0.26
C SER A 137 -8.46 21.26 0.09
N ILE A 138 -7.89 20.06 -0.02
CA ILE A 138 -6.47 19.83 -0.24
C ILE A 138 -6.20 19.63 -1.73
N ILE A 139 -5.19 20.33 -2.24
CA ILE A 139 -4.68 20.19 -3.60
C ILE A 139 -3.23 19.73 -3.50
N PHE A 140 -2.95 18.53 -4.02
CA PHE A 140 -1.58 18.05 -4.17
C PHE A 140 -0.87 18.85 -5.27
N THR A 141 0.27 19.45 -4.92
CA THR A 141 1.13 20.19 -5.86
C THR A 141 2.23 19.31 -6.44
N SER A 142 2.67 18.30 -5.68
CA SER A 142 3.58 17.28 -6.17
C SER A 142 3.43 16.00 -5.37
N ILE A 143 3.57 14.88 -6.06
CA ILE A 143 3.71 13.55 -5.47
C ILE A 143 4.95 12.95 -6.10
N SER A 144 5.90 12.52 -5.27
CA SER A 144 7.10 11.83 -5.74
C SER A 144 7.40 10.66 -4.82
N SER A 145 8.05 9.64 -5.38
CA SER A 145 8.51 8.50 -4.60
C SER A 145 9.91 8.07 -5.02
N SER A 146 10.59 7.38 -4.13
CA SER A 146 11.90 6.76 -4.36
C SER A 146 11.83 5.30 -3.94
N VAL A 147 12.46 4.44 -4.74
CA VAL A 147 12.40 3.00 -4.56
C VAL A 147 13.72 2.48 -4.01
N ILE A 148 13.66 1.70 -2.93
CA ILE A 148 14.79 0.99 -2.34
C ILE A 148 14.56 -0.50 -2.55
N ILE A 149 15.35 -1.12 -3.43
CA ILE A 149 15.25 -2.56 -3.65
C ILE A 149 15.98 -3.30 -2.53
N ASN A 150 15.20 -4.06 -1.75
CA ASN A 150 15.71 -4.82 -0.61
C ASN A 150 16.20 -6.21 -1.02
N LYS A 151 15.49 -6.86 -1.94
CA LYS A 151 15.82 -8.22 -2.39
C LYS A 151 15.26 -8.50 -3.78
N ILE A 152 16.05 -9.17 -4.62
CA ILE A 152 15.62 -9.69 -5.91
C ILE A 152 15.82 -11.21 -5.91
N ASN A 153 14.79 -11.97 -6.30
CA ASN A 153 14.88 -13.40 -6.56
C ASN A 153 14.46 -13.65 -8.02
N ARG A 154 15.36 -14.19 -8.83
CA ARG A 154 15.08 -14.56 -10.23
C ARG A 154 14.88 -16.08 -10.34
N ASN A 155 13.87 -16.48 -11.09
CA ASN A 155 13.62 -17.87 -11.47
C ASN A 155 13.13 -17.87 -12.93
N ASP A 156 14.02 -18.22 -13.85
CA ASP A 156 13.83 -18.04 -15.29
C ASP A 156 13.41 -16.60 -15.63
N ASN A 157 12.28 -16.42 -16.29
CA ASN A 157 11.73 -15.12 -16.64
C ASN A 157 10.90 -14.48 -15.51
N LYS A 158 10.74 -15.15 -14.37
CA LYS A 158 9.98 -14.63 -13.22
C LYS A 158 10.92 -13.98 -12.21
N ILE A 159 10.60 -12.76 -11.81
CA ILE A 159 11.37 -11.96 -10.87
C ILE A 159 10.47 -11.58 -9.69
N ILE A 160 10.88 -11.93 -8.48
CA ILE A 160 10.23 -11.49 -7.24
C ILE A 160 11.10 -10.42 -6.60
N VAL A 161 10.54 -9.21 -6.46
CA VAL A 161 11.23 -8.04 -5.91
C VAL A 161 10.58 -7.64 -4.60
N ASN A 162 11.34 -7.62 -3.52
CA ASN A 162 10.96 -6.94 -2.29
C ASN A 162 11.60 -5.56 -2.31
N LEU A 163 10.81 -4.51 -2.11
CA LEU A 163 11.28 -3.14 -2.13
C LEU A 163 10.47 -2.26 -1.19
N ASP A 164 11.02 -1.11 -0.83
CA ASP A 164 10.31 -0.05 -0.13
C ASP A 164 10.12 1.15 -1.05
N GLU A 165 8.90 1.68 -1.10
CA GLU A 165 8.55 2.93 -1.78
C GLU A 165 8.43 4.06 -0.75
N TYR A 166 9.39 4.99 -0.76
CA TYR A 166 9.33 6.18 0.09
C TYR A 166 8.66 7.33 -0.65
N TYR A 167 7.47 7.73 -0.18
CA TYR A 167 6.70 8.83 -0.75
C TYR A 167 7.02 10.19 -0.11
N ASN A 168 6.89 11.23 -0.92
CA ASN A 168 6.79 12.62 -0.48
C ASN A 168 5.59 13.28 -1.18
N PHE A 169 4.73 13.89 -0.37
CA PHE A 169 3.57 14.64 -0.83
C PHE A 169 3.75 16.10 -0.44
N ASN A 170 3.59 17.00 -1.41
CA ASN A 170 3.42 18.43 -1.14
C ASN A 170 2.00 18.82 -1.50
N TYR A 171 1.39 19.67 -0.67
CA TYR A 171 0.02 20.09 -0.84
C TYR A 171 -0.25 21.50 -0.33
N LEU A 172 -1.35 22.06 -0.82
CA LEU A 172 -1.89 23.35 -0.43
C LEU A 172 -3.34 23.18 0.03
N HIS A 173 -3.79 24.07 0.90
CA HIS A 173 -5.22 24.27 1.14
C HIS A 173 -5.78 25.29 0.16
N ASN A 174 -7.01 25.10 -0.29
CA ASN A 174 -7.64 26.01 -1.27
C ASN A 174 -7.65 27.51 -0.87
N LYS A 175 -7.62 27.82 0.44
CA LYS A 175 -7.65 29.18 1.01
C LYS A 175 -6.28 29.69 1.46
N GLN A 176 -5.23 28.87 1.36
CA GLN A 176 -3.89 29.24 1.82
C GLN A 176 -2.80 28.82 0.83
N VAL A 177 -1.80 29.68 0.64
CA VAL A 177 -0.70 29.44 -0.29
C VAL A 177 0.54 28.81 0.36
N THR A 178 0.50 28.54 1.67
CA THR A 178 1.62 27.90 2.38
C THR A 178 1.69 26.42 2.02
N SER A 179 2.84 25.99 1.51
CA SER A 179 3.10 24.59 1.19
C SER A 179 3.21 23.75 2.46
N ASN A 180 2.48 22.65 2.49
CA ASN A 180 2.58 21.62 3.51
C ASN A 180 3.18 20.35 2.90
N LYS A 181 3.76 19.49 3.75
CA LYS A 181 4.44 18.28 3.31
C LYS A 181 4.19 17.12 4.27
N PHE A 182 4.03 15.92 3.72
CA PHE A 182 4.10 14.67 4.48
C PHE A 182 4.81 13.57 3.69
N SER A 183 5.23 12.53 4.41
CA SER A 183 5.89 11.36 3.83
C SER A 183 5.53 10.09 4.58
N PHE A 184 5.66 8.97 3.89
CA PHE A 184 5.52 7.62 4.43
C PHE A 184 6.20 6.61 3.48
N THR A 185 6.35 5.38 3.94
CA THR A 185 6.97 4.27 3.23
C THR A 185 6.00 3.12 3.07
N ILE A 186 5.76 2.68 1.83
CA ILE A 186 5.01 1.44 1.56
C ILE A 186 6.00 0.31 1.23
N PRO A 187 5.95 -0.83 1.94
CA PRO A 187 6.70 -2.02 1.55
C PRO A 187 5.93 -2.81 0.48
N HIS A 188 6.64 -3.23 -0.57
CA HIS A 188 6.09 -3.98 -1.70
C HIS A 188 6.75 -5.34 -1.87
N ILE A 189 5.96 -6.30 -2.33
CA ILE A 189 6.40 -7.58 -2.88
C ILE A 189 5.82 -7.70 -4.28
N MET A 190 6.65 -7.46 -5.28
CA MET A 190 6.26 -7.48 -6.68
C MET A 190 6.64 -8.81 -7.34
N THR A 191 5.77 -9.30 -8.22
CA THR A 191 6.11 -10.31 -9.22
C THR A 191 6.13 -9.63 -10.58
N ILE A 192 7.28 -9.69 -11.23
CA ILE A 192 7.56 -9.11 -12.53
C ILE A 192 8.00 -10.24 -13.46
N TYR A 193 7.53 -10.25 -14.71
CA TYR A 193 8.10 -11.12 -15.75
C TYR A 193 9.00 -10.32 -16.67
N SER A 194 10.17 -10.87 -17.00
CA SER A 194 10.99 -10.37 -18.10
C SER A 194 10.68 -11.10 -19.40
N TYR A 195 10.89 -10.41 -20.52
CA TYR A 195 10.77 -10.96 -21.87
C TYR A 195 11.65 -10.15 -22.82
N ASN A 196 12.09 -10.75 -23.92
CA ASN A 196 12.84 -10.02 -24.94
C ASN A 196 11.89 -9.52 -26.02
N ASN A 197 12.07 -8.27 -26.46
CA ASN A 197 11.38 -7.78 -27.65
C ASN A 197 12.03 -8.36 -28.94
N GLU A 198 11.49 -7.98 -30.11
CA GLU A 198 11.99 -8.46 -31.41
C GLU A 198 13.46 -8.11 -31.65
N ASP A 199 13.94 -7.02 -31.05
CA ASP A 199 15.34 -6.56 -31.13
C ASP A 199 16.26 -7.24 -30.10
N GLY A 200 15.73 -8.13 -29.26
CA GLY A 200 16.47 -8.84 -28.23
C GLY A 200 16.71 -8.05 -26.94
N GLU A 201 16.08 -6.90 -26.78
CA GLU A 201 16.17 -6.09 -25.55
C GLU A 201 15.26 -6.65 -24.46
N GLU A 202 15.79 -6.77 -23.25
CA GLU A 202 15.04 -7.20 -22.07
C GLU A 202 14.03 -6.12 -21.66
N ASN A 203 12.77 -6.53 -21.59
CA ASN A 203 11.63 -5.75 -21.15
C ASN A 203 10.98 -6.43 -19.95
N PHE A 204 10.16 -5.68 -19.22
CA PHE A 204 9.53 -6.13 -17.99
C PHE A 204 8.03 -5.84 -17.99
N ILE A 205 7.28 -6.64 -17.25
CA ILE A 205 5.86 -6.41 -16.99
C ILE A 205 5.51 -6.81 -15.55
N ILE A 206 4.74 -5.97 -14.87
CA ILE A 206 4.23 -6.25 -13.53
C ILE A 206 3.06 -7.23 -13.66
N ASP A 207 3.22 -8.45 -13.15
CA ASP A 207 2.12 -9.41 -13.00
C ASP A 207 1.41 -9.22 -11.67
N LYS A 208 2.13 -8.89 -10.60
CA LYS A 208 1.54 -8.70 -9.28
C LYS A 208 2.31 -7.66 -8.49
N ASP A 209 1.59 -6.82 -7.77
CA ASP A 209 2.13 -5.95 -6.74
C ASP A 209 1.31 -6.16 -5.47
N TYR A 210 1.98 -6.58 -4.38
CA TYR A 210 1.37 -6.78 -3.07
C TYR A 210 2.01 -5.84 -2.07
N TYR A 211 1.20 -5.00 -1.45
CA TYR A 211 1.62 -4.05 -0.43
C TYR A 211 0.53 -3.83 0.59
N SER A 212 0.93 -3.48 1.81
CA SER A 212 0.03 -2.98 2.83
C SER A 212 -0.03 -1.47 2.71
N ASP A 213 -1.22 -0.94 2.41
CA ASP A 213 -1.42 0.49 2.21
C ASP A 213 -2.18 1.13 3.38
N ILE A 214 -1.98 2.43 3.55
CA ILE A 214 -2.71 3.29 4.49
C ILE A 214 -4.16 3.52 4.05
N PHE A 215 -4.51 3.37 2.77
CA PHE A 215 -5.85 3.67 2.22
C PHE A 215 -6.95 2.63 2.47
N ASN A 216 -6.75 1.70 3.40
CA ASN A 216 -7.34 0.36 3.41
C ASN A 216 -8.87 0.27 3.65
N ASP A 217 -9.54 1.32 4.14
CA ASP A 217 -10.93 1.21 4.60
C ASP A 217 -11.99 1.64 3.56
N ASP A 218 -11.62 2.30 2.46
CA ASP A 218 -12.57 2.93 1.53
C ASP A 218 -12.37 2.63 0.04
N LEU A 219 -11.41 1.78 -0.31
CA LEU A 219 -11.17 1.43 -1.72
C LEU A 219 -12.31 0.64 -2.37
N ASN A 220 -13.15 -0.04 -1.58
CA ASN A 220 -14.27 -0.82 -2.09
C ASN A 220 -15.37 0.02 -2.74
N ASP A 221 -15.40 1.34 -2.47
CA ASP A 221 -16.34 2.26 -3.10
C ASP A 221 -15.95 2.61 -4.56
N TYR A 222 -14.79 2.14 -5.00
CA TYR A 222 -14.23 2.36 -6.32
C TYR A 222 -14.18 1.04 -7.10
N ASP A 223 -14.78 1.03 -8.29
CA ASP A 223 -14.84 -0.15 -9.17
C ASP A 223 -14.50 0.26 -10.60
N PHE A 224 -13.68 -0.56 -11.28
CA PHE A 224 -13.13 -0.26 -12.59
C PHE A 224 -13.14 -1.47 -13.50
N THR A 225 -13.29 -1.22 -14.80
CA THR A 225 -13.37 -2.28 -15.82
C THR A 225 -12.06 -2.50 -16.57
N LEU A 226 -11.03 -1.69 -16.26
CA LEU A 226 -9.74 -1.64 -16.96
C LEU A 226 -9.87 -1.24 -18.44
N THR A 227 -10.80 -0.32 -18.70
CA THR A 227 -10.95 0.36 -20.00
C THR A 227 -10.70 1.87 -19.88
N GLU A 228 -10.49 2.35 -18.66
CA GLU A 228 -10.37 3.76 -18.32
C GLU A 228 -9.01 4.29 -18.78
N THR A 229 -9.01 5.46 -19.43
CA THR A 229 -7.79 6.22 -19.77
C THR A 229 -7.58 7.39 -18.82
N SER A 230 -8.63 7.77 -18.09
CA SER A 230 -8.60 8.81 -17.05
C SER A 230 -9.62 8.50 -15.96
N LEU A 231 -9.31 8.92 -14.74
CA LEU A 231 -10.11 8.77 -13.52
C LEU A 231 -10.57 10.17 -13.06
N PRO A 232 -11.79 10.59 -13.41
CA PRO A 232 -12.34 11.86 -12.94
C PRO A 232 -12.61 11.78 -11.43
N TYR A 233 -12.69 12.95 -10.80
CA TYR A 233 -13.17 13.03 -9.41
C TYR A 233 -14.60 12.49 -9.33
N THR A 234 -14.86 11.65 -8.34
CA THR A 234 -16.21 11.15 -8.05
C THR A 234 -16.90 11.95 -6.95
N LYS A 235 -16.10 12.67 -6.13
CA LYS A 235 -16.57 13.57 -5.10
C LYS A 235 -16.56 15.02 -5.56
N ARG A 236 -17.18 15.90 -4.78
CA ARG A 236 -17.17 17.35 -5.00
C ARG A 236 -16.20 18.00 -4.03
N ILE A 237 -15.53 19.06 -4.50
CA ILE A 237 -14.73 19.90 -3.62
C ILE A 237 -15.59 20.45 -2.47
N ASN A 238 -15.05 20.40 -1.26
CA ASN A 238 -15.69 20.96 -0.08
C ASN A 238 -14.88 22.17 0.41
N PRO A 239 -15.15 23.39 -0.10
CA PRO A 239 -14.34 24.57 0.16
C PRO A 239 -14.29 25.02 1.62
N ASP A 240 -15.24 24.56 2.42
CA ASP A 240 -15.45 24.93 3.82
C ASP A 240 -15.24 23.73 4.75
N TYR A 241 -14.43 22.75 4.32
CA TYR A 241 -14.03 21.64 5.18
C TYR A 241 -13.41 22.16 6.47
N ASN A 242 -13.89 21.65 7.60
CA ASN A 242 -13.34 21.91 8.92
C ASN A 242 -13.25 20.58 9.66
N VAL A 243 -12.09 20.34 10.26
CA VAL A 243 -11.85 19.16 11.08
C VAL A 243 -12.74 19.23 12.32
N SER A 244 -13.49 18.15 12.57
CA SER A 244 -14.44 18.09 13.69
C SER A 244 -13.77 17.77 15.04
N SER A 245 -12.61 17.10 15.00
CA SER A 245 -11.88 16.64 16.16
C SER A 245 -10.92 17.69 16.72
N SER A 246 -10.97 17.89 18.04
CA SER A 246 -9.95 18.65 18.77
C SER A 246 -8.94 17.66 19.37
N PHE A 247 -7.84 17.45 18.65
CA PHE A 247 -6.65 16.80 19.18
C PHE A 247 -5.61 17.85 19.54
N ASN A 248 -4.79 17.57 20.54
CA ASN A 248 -3.62 18.37 20.92
C ASN A 248 -2.35 17.71 20.40
N LYS A 249 -1.31 18.52 20.21
CA LYS A 249 0.04 17.99 19.98
C LYS A 249 0.42 17.04 21.12
N ASP A 250 1.13 15.97 20.76
CA ASP A 250 1.59 14.88 21.63
C ASP A 250 0.47 13.94 22.13
N ASP A 251 -0.79 14.17 21.73
CA ASP A 251 -1.86 13.20 21.94
C ASP A 251 -1.53 11.90 21.19
N VAL A 252 -1.72 10.77 21.87
CA VAL A 252 -1.71 9.45 21.23
C VAL A 252 -3.12 9.18 20.73
N ILE A 253 -3.26 8.94 19.43
CA ILE A 253 -4.52 8.53 18.82
C ILE A 253 -4.47 7.06 18.43
N ARG A 254 -5.64 6.44 18.39
CA ARG A 254 -5.87 5.08 17.92
C ARG A 254 -6.89 5.08 16.81
N PHE A 255 -6.71 4.13 15.91
CA PHE A 255 -7.57 3.90 14.77
C PHE A 255 -8.25 2.55 14.98
N ASP A 256 -9.54 2.60 15.28
CA ASP A 256 -10.31 1.41 15.61
C ASP A 256 -10.92 0.79 14.34
N LYS A 257 -10.70 -0.50 14.14
CA LYS A 257 -11.36 -1.30 13.11
C LYS A 257 -12.24 -2.35 13.77
N SER A 258 -13.55 -2.20 13.58
CA SER A 258 -14.55 -3.05 14.26
C SER A 258 -14.39 -3.03 15.79
N LEU A 259 -13.91 -4.14 16.38
CA LEU A 259 -13.80 -4.32 17.83
C LEU A 259 -12.37 -4.17 18.37
N PHE A 260 -11.38 -3.85 17.53
CA PHE A 260 -9.98 -3.73 17.93
C PHE A 260 -9.33 -2.45 17.41
N THR A 261 -8.25 -2.03 18.08
CA THR A 261 -7.37 -0.98 17.58
C THR A 261 -6.43 -1.58 16.54
N ASP A 262 -6.51 -1.08 15.32
CA ASP A 262 -5.70 -1.53 14.19
C ASP A 262 -4.29 -0.95 14.26
N HIS A 263 -4.18 0.36 14.51
CA HIS A 263 -2.90 1.03 14.72
C HIS A 263 -3.02 2.27 15.61
N LYS A 264 -1.86 2.83 15.98
CA LYS A 264 -1.73 4.03 16.80
C LYS A 264 -0.75 5.00 16.14
N ALA A 265 -0.94 6.29 16.42
CA ALA A 265 -0.05 7.35 16.00
C ALA A 265 0.00 8.46 17.07
N ILE A 266 0.96 9.36 16.95
CA ILE A 266 1.07 10.55 17.78
C ILE A 266 0.72 11.76 16.92
N ILE A 267 -0.04 12.71 17.48
CA ILE A 267 -0.27 14.01 16.86
C ILE A 267 1.03 14.81 16.91
N SER A 268 1.71 14.95 15.77
CA SER A 268 3.01 15.63 15.68
C SER A 268 2.87 17.16 15.65
N GLY A 269 1.71 17.65 15.23
CA GLY A 269 1.37 19.07 15.18
C GLY A 269 0.21 19.32 14.22
N TYR A 270 0.27 20.48 13.56
CA TYR A 270 -0.75 20.91 12.60
C TYR A 270 -0.08 21.50 11.38
N ASP A 271 -0.75 21.38 10.25
CA ASP A 271 -0.35 22.06 9.02
C ASP A 271 -0.68 23.57 9.07
N SER A 272 -0.38 24.28 7.98
CA SER A 272 -0.60 25.72 7.90
C SER A 272 -2.06 26.16 8.09
N ASN A 273 -3.01 25.26 7.87
CA ASN A 273 -4.45 25.50 7.99
C ASN A 273 -5.04 24.95 9.30
N GLY A 274 -4.19 24.47 10.22
CA GLY A 274 -4.61 23.89 11.48
C GLY A 274 -5.10 22.45 11.37
N TYR A 275 -4.83 21.76 10.26
CA TYR A 275 -5.20 20.35 10.07
C TYR A 275 -4.28 19.46 10.91
N PRO A 276 -4.80 18.53 11.75
CA PRO A 276 -3.96 17.67 12.57
C PRO A 276 -3.09 16.73 11.73
N LEU A 277 -1.82 16.64 12.12
CA LEU A 277 -0.84 15.77 11.48
C LEU A 277 -0.34 14.70 12.44
N ILE A 278 0.02 13.55 11.90
CA ILE A 278 0.47 12.40 12.67
C ILE A 278 1.85 11.92 12.25
N ASP A 279 2.57 11.39 13.24
CA ASP A 279 3.76 10.57 13.06
C ASP A 279 3.48 9.15 13.57
N SER A 280 4.01 8.14 12.86
CA SER A 280 3.92 6.76 13.29
C SER A 280 5.10 5.94 12.78
N ASN A 281 5.53 4.97 13.59
CA ASN A 281 6.49 3.96 13.15
C ASN A 281 5.87 3.01 12.11
N LEU A 282 4.55 2.86 12.10
CA LEU A 282 3.87 2.15 11.03
C LEU A 282 4.09 2.92 9.73
N PHE A 283 4.69 2.27 8.73
CA PHE A 283 5.02 2.89 7.43
C PHE A 283 5.96 4.10 7.51
N ASN A 284 6.72 4.30 8.60
CA ASN A 284 7.60 5.48 8.77
C ASN A 284 6.89 6.80 8.46
N ILE A 285 5.63 6.93 8.91
CA ILE A 285 4.78 8.09 8.66
C ILE A 285 5.37 9.33 9.36
N THR A 286 5.48 10.42 8.59
CA THR A 286 5.89 11.74 9.08
C THR A 286 4.93 12.81 8.58
N ASN A 287 4.35 13.58 9.51
CA ASN A 287 3.45 14.71 9.27
C ASN A 287 2.24 14.40 8.39
N MET A 288 1.74 13.16 8.39
CA MET A 288 0.62 12.77 7.52
C MET A 288 -0.70 13.32 8.06
N PRO A 289 -1.61 13.81 7.20
CA PRO A 289 -2.97 14.17 7.63
C PRO A 289 -3.62 13.02 8.41
N PHE A 290 -4.10 13.32 9.62
CA PHE A 290 -4.45 12.30 10.62
C PHE A 290 -5.49 11.28 10.17
N ASP A 291 -6.34 11.64 9.21
CA ASP A 291 -7.45 10.84 8.71
C ASP A 291 -7.24 10.34 7.27
N LEU A 292 -6.03 10.48 6.71
CA LEU A 292 -5.71 9.88 5.42
C LEU A 292 -5.79 8.36 5.52
N GLY A 293 -6.74 7.77 4.77
CA GLY A 293 -7.02 6.34 4.81
C GLY A 293 -8.04 5.89 5.86
N TRP A 294 -8.60 6.81 6.64
CA TRP A 294 -9.42 6.49 7.81
C TRP A 294 -10.66 7.37 7.93
N LYS A 295 -11.78 6.76 8.34
CA LYS A 295 -12.99 7.52 8.69
C LYS A 295 -12.80 8.20 10.04
N GLU A 296 -13.00 9.52 10.12
CA GLU A 296 -12.82 10.29 11.37
C GLU A 296 -13.53 9.65 12.58
N LYS A 297 -14.73 9.09 12.39
CA LYS A 297 -15.51 8.41 13.46
C LYS A 297 -14.77 7.21 14.12
N ASN A 298 -13.79 6.64 13.42
CA ASN A 298 -13.00 5.51 13.88
C ASN A 298 -11.69 5.95 14.57
N ILE A 299 -11.38 7.25 14.55
CA ILE A 299 -10.16 7.82 15.12
C ILE A 299 -10.51 8.38 16.50
N LYS A 300 -9.78 7.95 17.53
CA LYS A 300 -10.06 8.31 18.92
C LYS A 300 -8.79 8.58 19.68
N LEU A 301 -8.89 9.37 20.76
CA LEU A 301 -7.82 9.45 21.76
C LEU A 301 -7.58 8.07 22.38
N SER A 302 -6.30 7.73 22.52
CA SER A 302 -5.84 6.54 23.23
C SER A 302 -5.61 6.89 24.71
N TYR A 303 -6.68 6.82 25.51
CA TYR A 303 -6.60 6.90 26.97
C TYR A 303 -6.05 5.61 27.58
#